data_AF-A0A642PLY5-F1
#
_entry.id   AF-A0A642PLY5-F1
#
_cell.length_a   1.000
_cell.length_b   1.000
_cell.length_c   1.000
_cell.angle_alpha   90.00
_cell.angle_beta   90.00
_cell.angle_gamma   90.00
#
_symmetry.space_group_name_H-M   'P 1'
#
loop_
_entity.id
_entity.type
_entity.pdbx_description
1 polymer ?
#
loop_
_entity_poly.entity_id
_entity_poly.type
_entity_poly.pdbx_seq_one_letter_code
_entity_poly.pdbx_strand_id
1 'polypeptide(L)'
;MRYRNSNMRKCLATKTIARCAALFLFCLLPLKGICQTGESTVNTLVEMGFENVGWTEDGKERVYVLQNSAYRLNGVGIGKAVDIIQKMGLPDKKPCRVIVLDNNVPQISLYYKPIIGDSVPEASRRDWNVSYDLGGTWKEARKIGRKNSSLFKVDVVVYPEVSLKNLIITQIYQVLFNLSPAVEVSFWKGMKLTAQVVVPVYNDGYGRLADKVHPGFLTLQQTVRLPYNMWITGTLGAFNASRYGGDLKVFHVLKADERFSFEGRIGLTAAYKWDGFEFYYGTKMRLTWSLGTNFYWSQYNVQVSLKGEQYLLGEKGVRFDLIRHFRYCSIGFYAMKAQGAKSNGGFRFQVALPPYKYKRKGYIPRVTPSKNMGIAYNAGNERYYYKGFRANASENIMSNNSFNPYFIKSELLNF
;
A
#
# COMPACT_ATOMS: atom_id res chain seq x y z
N MET A 1 40.29 33.17 -80.19
CA MET A 1 39.78 31.92 -79.59
C MET A 1 39.62 32.11 -78.08
N ARG A 2 38.40 32.12 -77.55
CA ARG A 2 38.13 32.12 -76.09
C ARG A 2 37.69 30.72 -75.68
N TYR A 3 38.56 29.97 -75.02
CA TYR A 3 38.23 28.66 -74.48
C TYR A 3 37.38 28.84 -73.20
N ARG A 4 36.07 28.60 -73.29
CA ARG A 4 35.18 28.54 -72.13
C ARG A 4 35.41 27.21 -71.41
N ASN A 5 36.04 27.29 -70.25
CA ASN A 5 36.38 26.15 -69.41
C ASN A 5 35.10 25.48 -68.87
N SER A 6 34.68 24.36 -69.48
CA SER A 6 33.40 23.68 -69.22
C SER A 6 33.39 22.82 -67.94
N ASN A 7 34.55 22.62 -67.31
CA ASN A 7 34.71 21.69 -66.19
C ASN A 7 34.19 22.24 -64.84
N MET A 8 34.17 23.56 -64.63
CA MET A 8 33.67 24.11 -63.35
C MET A 8 32.15 24.00 -63.19
N ARG A 9 31.37 24.10 -64.28
CA ARG A 9 29.90 23.94 -64.23
C ARG A 9 29.49 22.49 -63.96
N LYS A 10 30.23 21.51 -64.50
CA LYS A 10 29.96 20.09 -64.25
C LYS A 10 30.21 19.69 -62.79
N CYS A 11 31.24 20.24 -62.15
CA CYS A 11 31.59 19.96 -60.75
C CYS A 11 30.60 20.58 -59.74
N LEU A 12 30.10 21.79 -60.01
CA LEU A 12 29.04 22.39 -59.19
C LEU A 12 27.71 21.63 -59.31
N ALA A 13 27.30 21.26 -60.53
CA ALA A 13 26.07 20.50 -60.75
C ALA A 13 26.10 19.12 -60.09
N THR A 14 27.24 18.41 -60.12
CA THR A 14 27.39 17.11 -59.45
C THR A 14 27.33 17.22 -57.92
N LYS A 15 27.89 18.28 -57.31
CA LYS A 15 27.75 18.54 -55.87
C LYS A 15 26.30 18.82 -55.45
N THR A 16 25.53 19.53 -56.26
CA THR A 16 24.12 19.83 -55.98
C THR A 16 23.23 18.60 -56.12
N ILE A 17 23.48 17.77 -57.14
CA ILE A 17 22.76 16.49 -57.34
C ILE A 17 23.10 15.50 -56.22
N ALA A 18 24.37 15.41 -55.80
CA ALA A 18 24.77 14.56 -54.67
C ALA A 18 24.14 15.01 -53.34
N ARG A 19 24.01 16.33 -53.11
CA ARG A 19 23.28 16.86 -51.93
C ARG A 19 21.79 16.57 -51.98
N CYS A 20 21.16 16.67 -53.15
CA CYS A 20 19.73 16.33 -53.31
C CYS A 20 19.48 14.83 -53.16
N ALA A 21 20.35 13.98 -53.69
CA ALA A 21 20.29 12.53 -53.50
C ALA A 21 20.49 12.13 -52.03
N ALA A 22 21.42 12.76 -51.32
CA ALA A 22 21.61 12.54 -49.88
C ALA A 22 20.39 12.97 -49.05
N LEU A 23 19.72 14.08 -49.42
CA LEU A 23 18.47 14.53 -48.79
C LEU A 23 17.31 13.55 -49.07
N PHE A 24 17.19 13.07 -50.31
CA PHE A 24 16.18 12.06 -50.68
C PHE A 24 16.40 10.73 -49.96
N LEU A 25 17.66 10.29 -49.82
CA LEU A 25 18.03 9.10 -49.03
C LEU A 25 17.75 9.28 -47.53
N PHE A 26 17.88 10.51 -47.00
CA PHE A 26 17.51 10.82 -45.61
C PHE A 26 15.99 10.80 -45.40
N CYS A 27 15.20 11.15 -46.42
CA CYS A 27 13.74 11.04 -46.42
C CYS A 27 13.23 9.60 -46.63
N LEU A 28 14.04 8.72 -47.22
CA LEU A 28 13.75 7.30 -47.43
C LEU A 28 14.19 6.41 -46.26
N LEU A 29 14.90 6.95 -45.27
CA LEU A 29 14.99 6.31 -43.97
C LEU A 29 13.56 6.30 -43.42
N PRO A 30 12.95 5.11 -43.21
CA PRO A 30 11.71 5.09 -42.47
C PRO A 30 12.03 5.73 -41.12
N LEU A 31 11.42 6.88 -40.84
CA LEU A 31 11.10 7.30 -39.50
C LEU A 31 10.22 6.18 -38.94
N LYS A 32 10.85 5.05 -38.57
CA LYS A 32 10.31 4.16 -37.57
C LYS A 32 10.11 5.08 -36.39
N GLY A 33 8.85 5.45 -36.15
CA GLY A 33 8.45 6.24 -35.00
C GLY A 33 9.23 5.69 -33.83
N ILE A 34 9.86 6.59 -33.08
CA ILE A 34 10.62 6.26 -31.87
C ILE A 34 9.80 5.22 -31.13
N CYS A 35 10.23 3.96 -31.18
CA CYS A 35 9.59 2.90 -30.45
C CYS A 35 9.71 3.35 -29.01
N GLN A 36 8.62 3.85 -28.42
CA GLN A 36 8.61 4.41 -27.08
C GLN A 36 9.00 3.27 -26.15
N THR A 37 10.28 3.24 -25.79
CA THR A 37 10.81 2.26 -24.86
C THR A 37 10.20 2.57 -23.50
N GLY A 38 9.72 1.54 -22.81
CA GLY A 38 9.16 1.70 -21.47
C GLY A 38 10.16 2.25 -20.45
N GLU A 39 11.44 2.28 -20.82
CA GLU A 39 12.55 2.80 -20.03
C GLU A 39 12.40 4.28 -19.68
N SER A 40 11.95 5.09 -20.64
CA SER A 40 11.69 6.52 -20.42
C SER A 40 10.61 6.73 -19.36
N THR A 41 9.50 5.98 -19.47
CA THR A 41 8.41 5.95 -18.48
C THR A 41 8.91 5.55 -17.10
N VAL A 42 9.76 4.52 -17.02
CA VAL A 42 10.35 4.07 -15.74
C VAL A 42 11.20 5.17 -15.11
N ASN A 43 12.02 5.87 -15.88
CA ASN A 43 12.83 6.98 -15.37
C ASN A 43 11.95 8.11 -14.81
N THR A 44 10.90 8.51 -15.53
CA THR A 44 9.95 9.53 -15.06
C THR A 44 9.24 9.11 -13.78
N LEU A 45 8.79 7.86 -13.67
CA LEU A 45 8.17 7.34 -12.45
C LEU A 45 9.16 7.34 -11.26
N VAL A 46 10.42 6.96 -11.49
CA VAL A 46 11.46 7.04 -10.46
C VAL A 46 11.71 8.49 -10.03
N GLU A 47 11.77 9.43 -10.97
CA GLU A 47 11.92 10.86 -10.68
C GLU A 47 10.74 11.43 -9.87
N MET A 48 9.53 10.91 -10.08
CA MET A 48 8.36 11.25 -9.26
C MET A 48 8.42 10.69 -7.84
N GLY A 49 9.35 9.77 -7.57
CA GLY A 49 9.61 9.19 -6.26
C GLY A 49 9.06 7.78 -6.05
N PHE A 50 8.50 7.14 -7.09
CA PHE A 50 8.09 5.73 -7.02
C PHE A 50 9.32 4.84 -6.83
N GLU A 51 9.15 3.76 -6.07
CA GLU A 51 10.19 2.79 -5.77
C GLU A 51 9.90 1.45 -6.44
N ASN A 52 10.92 0.60 -6.55
CA ASN A 52 10.82 -0.74 -7.15
C ASN A 52 10.18 -0.73 -8.55
N VAL A 53 10.57 0.24 -9.37
CA VAL A 53 9.97 0.49 -10.69
C VAL A 53 10.69 -0.32 -11.77
N GLY A 54 9.96 -1.00 -12.62
CA GLY A 54 10.52 -1.75 -13.75
C GLY A 54 9.49 -1.92 -14.85
N TRP A 55 9.96 -2.37 -16.01
CA TRP A 55 9.09 -2.69 -17.14
C TRP A 55 9.60 -3.90 -17.91
N THR A 56 8.68 -4.56 -18.61
CA THR A 56 8.99 -5.60 -19.59
C THR A 56 7.93 -5.58 -20.67
N GLU A 57 8.27 -6.08 -21.85
CA GLU A 57 7.34 -6.22 -22.96
C GLU A 57 7.64 -7.52 -23.69
N ASP A 58 6.59 -8.31 -23.93
CA ASP A 58 6.65 -9.48 -24.79
C ASP A 58 5.72 -9.31 -26.00
N GLY A 59 5.52 -10.38 -26.77
CA GLY A 59 4.57 -10.38 -27.90
C GLY A 59 3.10 -10.23 -27.49
N LYS A 60 2.77 -10.39 -26.21
CA LYS A 60 1.39 -10.48 -25.68
C LYS A 60 0.95 -9.24 -24.93
N GLU A 61 1.77 -8.69 -24.02
CA GLU A 61 1.45 -7.47 -23.27
C GLU A 61 2.71 -6.71 -22.82
N ARG A 62 2.55 -5.39 -22.59
CA ARG A 62 3.56 -4.57 -21.89
C ARG A 62 3.21 -4.52 -20.41
N VAL A 63 4.18 -4.75 -19.55
CA VAL A 63 3.98 -4.76 -18.09
C VAL A 63 4.90 -3.75 -17.42
N TYR A 64 4.31 -2.85 -16.64
CA TYR A 64 5.02 -2.01 -15.69
C TYR A 64 4.84 -2.57 -14.28
N VAL A 65 5.88 -2.47 -13.47
CA VAL A 65 5.87 -2.82 -12.04
C VAL A 65 6.26 -1.58 -11.27
N LEU A 66 5.53 -1.23 -10.21
CA LEU A 66 5.85 -0.06 -9.38
C LEU A 66 5.37 -0.22 -7.95
N GLN A 67 6.04 0.47 -7.02
CA GLN A 67 5.59 0.63 -5.64
C GLN A 67 5.27 2.10 -5.38
N ASN A 68 4.04 2.37 -4.91
CA ASN A 68 3.68 3.73 -4.48
C ASN A 68 4.37 4.07 -3.15
N SER A 69 5.45 4.81 -3.24
CA SER A 69 6.22 5.35 -2.13
C SER A 69 6.20 6.88 -2.11
N ALA A 70 5.63 7.56 -3.11
CA ALA A 70 5.65 9.01 -3.22
C ALA A 70 4.36 9.69 -2.73
N TYR A 71 3.25 8.97 -2.78
CA TYR A 71 1.93 9.49 -2.42
C TYR A 71 1.37 8.74 -1.22
N ARG A 72 0.79 9.48 -0.29
CA ARG A 72 0.16 8.93 0.93
C ARG A 72 -0.97 7.95 0.62
N LEU A 73 -1.77 8.30 -0.39
CA LEU A 73 -2.94 7.55 -0.81
C LEU A 73 -2.61 6.75 -2.07
N ASN A 74 -2.81 5.43 -2.01
CA ASN A 74 -2.52 4.55 -3.14
C ASN A 74 -3.35 4.88 -4.37
N GLY A 75 -4.65 5.19 -4.23
CA GLY A 75 -5.51 5.59 -5.35
C GLY A 75 -4.95 6.78 -6.13
N VAL A 76 -4.52 7.82 -5.41
CA VAL A 76 -3.90 9.02 -6.01
C VAL A 76 -2.56 8.69 -6.68
N GLY A 77 -1.68 7.95 -6.00
CA GLY A 77 -0.38 7.57 -6.55
C GLY A 77 -0.50 6.71 -7.80
N ILE A 78 -1.34 5.68 -7.76
CA ILE A 78 -1.61 4.79 -8.89
C ILE A 78 -2.23 5.58 -10.05
N GLY A 79 -3.20 6.46 -9.77
CA GLY A 79 -3.79 7.31 -10.80
C GLY A 79 -2.76 8.22 -11.48
N LYS A 80 -1.82 8.80 -10.72
CA LYS A 80 -0.72 9.60 -11.29
C LYS A 80 0.26 8.76 -12.11
N ALA A 81 0.54 7.53 -11.70
CA ALA A 81 1.36 6.63 -12.48
C ALA A 81 0.69 6.25 -13.81
N VAL A 82 -0.61 5.98 -13.79
CA VAL A 82 -1.41 5.72 -15.00
C VAL A 82 -1.36 6.92 -15.97
N ASP A 83 -1.53 8.15 -15.49
CA ASP A 83 -1.44 9.35 -16.34
C ASP A 83 -0.10 9.43 -17.09
N ILE A 84 1.00 9.15 -16.38
CA ILE A 84 2.34 9.20 -16.96
C ILE A 84 2.53 8.09 -17.98
N ILE A 85 2.08 6.87 -17.66
CA ILE A 85 2.14 5.75 -18.60
C ILE A 85 1.34 6.06 -19.87
N GLN A 86 0.15 6.65 -19.74
CA GLN A 86 -0.68 7.07 -20.88
C GLN A 86 -0.01 8.19 -21.67
N LYS A 87 0.50 9.23 -20.99
CA LYS A 87 1.16 10.38 -21.62
C LYS A 87 2.46 10.00 -22.34
N MET A 88 3.22 9.07 -21.78
CA MET A 88 4.45 8.54 -22.39
C MET A 88 4.16 7.54 -23.50
N GLY A 89 2.92 7.09 -23.62
CA GLY A 89 2.38 6.27 -24.70
C GLY A 89 2.20 4.80 -24.34
N LEU A 90 1.04 4.28 -24.74
CA LEU A 90 0.65 2.88 -24.59
C LEU A 90 1.12 2.06 -25.79
N PRO A 91 1.34 0.75 -25.62
CA PRO A 91 1.78 -0.10 -26.72
C PRO A 91 0.69 -0.23 -27.80
N ASP A 92 1.07 -0.11 -29.06
CA ASP A 92 0.16 -0.23 -30.21
C ASP A 92 -0.44 -1.63 -30.30
N LYS A 93 -1.78 -1.72 -30.32
CA LYS A 93 -2.56 -2.97 -30.48
C LYS A 93 -2.25 -4.06 -29.45
N LYS A 94 -1.53 -3.75 -28.37
CA LYS A 94 -1.23 -4.68 -27.28
C LYS A 94 -1.83 -4.19 -25.96
N PRO A 95 -2.26 -5.09 -25.08
CA PRO A 95 -2.60 -4.74 -23.71
C PRO A 95 -1.41 -4.17 -22.93
N CYS A 96 -1.74 -3.32 -21.95
CA CYS A 96 -0.79 -2.80 -20.98
C CYS A 96 -1.24 -3.16 -19.57
N ARG A 97 -0.33 -3.65 -18.74
CA ARG A 97 -0.58 -4.00 -17.34
C ARG A 97 0.33 -3.18 -16.42
N VAL A 98 -0.22 -2.74 -15.29
CA VAL A 98 0.55 -2.13 -14.20
C VAL A 98 0.37 -2.98 -12.95
N ILE A 99 1.46 -3.54 -12.44
CA ILE A 99 1.48 -4.33 -11.21
C ILE A 99 1.96 -3.46 -10.07
N VAL A 100 1.10 -3.29 -9.07
CA VAL A 100 1.39 -2.45 -7.90
C VAL A 100 1.92 -3.32 -6.77
N LEU A 101 3.07 -2.94 -6.23
CA LEU A 101 3.73 -3.62 -5.12
C LEU A 101 3.49 -2.88 -3.79
N ASP A 102 3.55 -3.64 -2.70
CA ASP A 102 3.77 -3.13 -1.34
C ASP A 102 4.88 -3.97 -0.70
N ASN A 103 5.92 -3.30 -0.20
CA ASN A 103 7.14 -3.94 0.28
C ASN A 103 7.67 -5.06 -0.65
N ASN A 104 7.80 -4.76 -1.96
CA ASN A 104 8.18 -5.71 -3.00
C ASN A 104 7.24 -6.92 -3.22
N VAL A 105 6.10 -7.01 -2.54
CA VAL A 105 5.06 -8.03 -2.71
C VAL A 105 3.94 -7.48 -3.59
N PRO A 106 3.56 -8.14 -4.70
CA PRO A 106 2.52 -7.64 -5.57
C PRO A 106 1.14 -7.70 -4.90
N GLN A 107 0.38 -6.60 -4.97
CA GLN A 107 -0.93 -6.46 -4.34
C GLN A 107 -2.06 -6.56 -5.36
N ILE A 108 -2.05 -5.69 -6.37
CA ILE A 108 -3.07 -5.62 -7.42
C ILE A 108 -2.40 -5.43 -8.78
N SER A 109 -3.18 -5.66 -9.85
CA SER A 109 -2.82 -5.17 -11.18
C SER A 109 -3.92 -4.31 -11.78
N LEU A 110 -3.51 -3.40 -12.65
CA LEU A 110 -4.37 -2.62 -13.52
C LEU A 110 -4.12 -3.10 -14.94
N TYR A 111 -5.19 -3.43 -15.66
CA TYR A 111 -5.13 -3.97 -17.00
C TYR A 111 -5.89 -3.07 -17.97
N TYR A 112 -5.18 -2.55 -18.96
CA TYR A 112 -5.72 -1.79 -20.08
C TYR A 112 -5.73 -2.68 -21.32
N LYS A 113 -6.90 -2.77 -21.96
CA LYS A 113 -7.06 -3.42 -23.26
C LYS A 113 -7.29 -2.33 -24.31
N PRO A 114 -6.46 -2.25 -25.37
CA PRO A 114 -6.65 -1.26 -26.42
C PRO A 114 -7.99 -1.49 -27.12
N ILE A 115 -8.73 -0.40 -27.33
CA ILE A 115 -9.95 -0.40 -28.13
C ILE A 115 -9.52 -0.35 -29.60
N ILE A 116 -9.95 -1.34 -30.38
CA ILE A 116 -9.65 -1.42 -31.82
C ILE A 116 -10.83 -0.77 -32.55
N GLY A 117 -10.59 0.38 -33.19
CA GLY A 117 -11.55 1.12 -34.01
C GLY A 117 -10.86 2.13 -34.93
N ASP A 118 -11.60 2.73 -35.86
CA ASP A 118 -11.08 3.62 -36.91
C ASP A 118 -10.57 4.98 -36.37
N SER A 119 -10.92 5.34 -35.14
CA SER A 119 -10.40 6.50 -34.41
C SER A 119 -9.57 6.00 -33.24
N VAL A 120 -8.37 6.53 -33.01
CA VAL A 120 -7.56 6.21 -31.82
C VAL A 120 -8.26 6.82 -30.61
N PRO A 121 -8.91 6.06 -29.72
CA PRO A 121 -9.55 6.64 -28.56
C PRO A 121 -8.45 7.09 -27.60
N GLU A 122 -8.51 8.33 -27.11
CA GLU A 122 -7.62 8.76 -26.04
C GLU A 122 -7.88 7.90 -24.80
N ALA A 123 -6.89 7.08 -24.44
CA ALA A 123 -7.03 6.18 -23.31
C ALA A 123 -7.33 6.96 -22.03
N SER A 124 -8.40 6.61 -21.35
CA SER A 124 -8.82 7.22 -20.09
C SER A 124 -8.52 6.31 -18.91
N ARG A 125 -8.42 6.87 -17.70
CA ARG A 125 -8.35 6.08 -16.45
C ARG A 125 -9.55 5.13 -16.29
N ARG A 126 -10.68 5.46 -16.91
CA ARG A 126 -11.89 4.63 -16.91
C ARG A 126 -11.69 3.28 -17.62
N ASP A 127 -10.74 3.19 -18.53
CA ASP A 127 -10.51 1.99 -19.36
C ASP A 127 -9.64 0.94 -18.66
N TRP A 128 -9.01 1.30 -17.54
CA TRP A 128 -8.18 0.40 -16.76
C TRP A 128 -9.03 -0.46 -15.82
N ASN A 129 -9.03 -1.77 -16.03
CA ASN A 129 -9.64 -2.70 -15.09
C ASN A 129 -8.67 -2.97 -13.93
N VAL A 130 -9.13 -2.89 -12.68
CA VAL A 130 -8.31 -3.14 -11.50
C VAL A 130 -8.74 -4.46 -10.90
N SER A 131 -7.79 -5.35 -10.61
CA SER A 131 -8.07 -6.67 -10.06
C SER A 131 -6.92 -7.15 -9.18
N TYR A 132 -7.21 -8.10 -8.28
CA TYR A 132 -6.15 -8.82 -7.61
C TYR A 132 -5.38 -9.73 -8.57
N ASP A 133 -5.97 -10.24 -9.64
CA ASP A 133 -5.26 -11.07 -10.62
C ASP A 133 -4.06 -10.33 -11.24
N LEU A 134 -2.88 -10.96 -11.20
CA LEU A 134 -1.64 -10.41 -11.72
C LEU A 134 -1.40 -10.76 -13.21
N GLY A 135 -2.18 -11.69 -13.77
CA GLY A 135 -1.98 -12.19 -15.12
C GLY A 135 -0.81 -13.17 -15.25
N GLY A 136 -0.70 -13.79 -16.44
CA GLY A 136 0.30 -14.80 -16.74
C GLY A 136 1.74 -14.26 -16.78
N THR A 137 1.91 -13.03 -17.25
CA THR A 137 3.22 -12.37 -17.46
C THR A 137 3.93 -11.94 -16.18
N TRP A 138 3.27 -12.07 -15.02
CA TRP A 138 3.92 -11.80 -13.74
C TRP A 138 5.14 -12.71 -13.49
N LYS A 139 5.14 -13.93 -14.05
CA LYS A 139 6.26 -14.89 -13.90
C LYS A 139 7.55 -14.38 -14.53
N GLU A 140 7.43 -13.60 -15.61
CA GLU A 140 8.50 -12.94 -16.35
C GLU A 140 8.80 -11.57 -15.72
N ALA A 141 7.77 -10.77 -15.44
CA ALA A 141 7.91 -9.44 -14.84
C ALA A 141 8.47 -9.44 -13.40
N ARG A 142 8.52 -10.58 -12.71
CA ARG A 142 9.21 -10.70 -11.42
C ARG A 142 10.73 -10.91 -11.54
N LYS A 143 11.22 -11.28 -12.73
CA LYS A 143 12.66 -11.55 -12.99
C LYS A 143 13.42 -10.31 -13.44
N ILE A 144 12.73 -9.27 -13.90
CA ILE A 144 13.36 -8.03 -14.36
C ILE A 144 13.98 -7.24 -13.21
N GLY A 145 15.10 -6.57 -13.51
CA GLY A 145 15.71 -5.60 -12.61
C GLY A 145 14.76 -4.43 -12.34
N ARG A 146 14.77 -3.93 -11.10
CA ARG A 146 13.95 -2.79 -10.67
C ARG A 146 14.83 -1.61 -10.31
N LYS A 147 14.44 -0.43 -10.78
CA LYS A 147 15.07 0.84 -10.39
C LYS A 147 14.50 1.36 -9.07
N ASN A 148 15.30 2.17 -8.39
CA ASN A 148 14.96 2.81 -7.12
C ASN A 148 14.45 1.81 -6.07
N SER A 149 15.24 0.78 -5.77
CA SER A 149 14.89 -0.26 -4.80
C SER A 149 14.48 0.35 -3.45
N SER A 150 13.44 -0.19 -2.81
CA SER A 150 13.06 0.20 -1.45
C SER A 150 13.86 -0.53 -0.36
N LEU A 151 14.67 -1.53 -0.74
CA LEU A 151 15.44 -2.33 0.22
C LEU A 151 16.55 -1.51 0.88
N PHE A 152 16.83 -1.81 2.14
CA PHE A 152 17.84 -1.15 2.99
C PHE A 152 17.62 0.35 3.22
N LYS A 153 16.52 0.92 2.74
CA LYS A 153 16.17 2.30 3.00
C LYS A 153 15.41 2.41 4.31
N VAL A 154 15.72 3.48 5.05
CA VAL A 154 15.15 3.74 6.37
C VAL A 154 13.96 4.70 6.24
N ASP A 155 12.84 4.31 6.84
CA ASP A 155 11.67 5.15 7.05
C ASP A 155 11.52 5.46 8.55
N VAL A 156 11.51 6.74 8.91
CA VAL A 156 11.19 7.18 10.27
C VAL A 156 9.74 7.67 10.26
N VAL A 157 8.87 6.89 10.89
CA VAL A 157 7.42 7.09 10.87
C VAL A 157 6.93 7.50 12.24
N VAL A 158 6.34 8.68 12.35
CA VAL A 158 5.81 9.19 13.64
C VAL A 158 4.33 8.85 13.78
N TYR A 159 3.99 7.98 14.73
CA TYR A 159 2.61 7.55 14.98
C TYR A 159 1.97 8.36 16.10
N PRO A 160 1.00 9.25 15.82
CA PRO A 160 0.15 9.82 16.85
C PRO A 160 -0.90 8.78 17.29
N GLU A 161 -0.96 8.51 18.58
CA GLU A 161 -1.90 7.55 19.17
C GLU A 161 -2.76 8.24 20.22
N VAL A 162 -4.07 8.30 19.95
CA VAL A 162 -5.06 8.85 20.87
C VAL A 162 -5.90 7.70 21.41
N SER A 163 -5.89 7.53 22.73
CA SER A 163 -6.75 6.60 23.45
C SER A 163 -7.74 7.37 24.29
N LEU A 164 -9.02 7.01 24.16
CA LEU A 164 -10.11 7.59 24.92
C LEU A 164 -10.78 6.49 25.74
N LYS A 165 -11.14 6.78 26.99
CA LYS A 165 -12.00 5.91 27.79
C LYS A 165 -12.95 6.75 28.63
N ASN A 166 -14.17 6.27 28.76
CA ASN A 166 -15.19 6.86 29.60
C ASN A 166 -15.45 5.91 30.78
N LEU A 167 -14.74 6.11 31.88
CA LEU A 167 -14.80 5.24 33.06
C LEU A 167 -15.16 5.98 34.36
N ILE A 168 -15.16 7.31 34.35
CA ILE A 168 -15.38 8.14 35.55
C ILE A 168 -16.61 9.01 35.30
N ILE A 169 -17.54 9.06 36.25
CA ILE A 169 -18.81 9.80 36.11
C ILE A 169 -18.57 11.33 36.06
N THR A 170 -17.53 11.83 36.75
CA THR A 170 -17.22 13.25 36.86
C THR A 170 -16.47 13.84 35.65
N GLN A 171 -16.02 13.01 34.70
CA GLN A 171 -15.29 13.45 33.51
C GLN A 171 -15.88 12.78 32.27
N ILE A 172 -16.12 13.56 31.21
CA ILE A 172 -16.71 13.03 29.97
C ILE A 172 -15.75 12.04 29.30
N TYR A 173 -14.43 12.30 29.31
CA TYR A 173 -13.40 11.38 28.82
C TYR A 173 -12.08 11.51 29.59
N GLN A 174 -11.42 10.38 29.78
CA GLN A 174 -10.01 10.28 30.09
C GLN A 174 -9.24 10.10 28.78
N VAL A 175 -8.15 10.86 28.61
CA VAL A 175 -7.39 10.93 27.36
C VAL A 175 -5.94 10.52 27.59
N LEU A 176 -5.42 9.65 26.73
CA LEU A 176 -4.00 9.38 26.60
C LEU A 176 -3.58 9.71 25.18
N PHE A 177 -2.61 10.62 25.05
CA PHE A 177 -2.01 10.99 23.78
C PHE A 177 -0.52 10.63 23.80
N ASN A 178 -0.15 9.71 22.92
CA ASN A 178 1.23 9.29 22.71
C ASN A 178 1.71 9.70 21.33
N LEU A 179 2.99 10.04 21.24
CA LEU A 179 3.71 10.21 20.00
C LEU A 179 4.77 9.11 19.91
N SER A 180 4.58 8.19 18.96
CA SER A 180 5.35 6.96 18.90
C SER A 180 6.20 6.90 17.62
N PRO A 181 7.38 7.53 17.56
CA PRO A 181 8.29 7.40 16.43
C PRO A 181 8.75 5.94 16.26
N ALA A 182 8.69 5.46 15.02
CA ALA A 182 9.14 4.13 14.62
C ALA A 182 10.14 4.21 13.47
N VAL A 183 11.17 3.37 13.54
CA VAL A 183 12.09 3.11 12.43
C VAL A 183 11.63 1.85 11.73
N GLU A 184 11.37 1.97 10.42
CA GLU A 184 10.95 0.89 9.54
C GLU A 184 12.00 0.65 8.46
N VAL A 185 12.46 -0.60 8.31
CA VAL A 185 13.46 -1.00 7.33
C VAL A 185 13.08 -2.35 6.70
N SER A 186 13.29 -2.49 5.40
CA SER A 186 13.08 -3.72 4.65
C SER A 186 14.39 -4.24 4.08
N PHE A 187 14.86 -5.40 4.51
CA PHE A 187 16.12 -5.99 4.02
C PHE A 187 15.90 -6.91 2.81
N TRP A 188 14.73 -7.55 2.69
CA TRP A 188 14.37 -8.36 1.53
C TRP A 188 12.86 -8.32 1.26
N LYS A 189 12.44 -8.96 0.16
CA LYS A 189 11.06 -8.95 -0.32
C LYS A 189 10.07 -9.39 0.76
N GLY A 190 9.10 -8.52 1.05
CA GLY A 190 8.02 -8.79 1.98
C GLY A 190 8.41 -8.71 3.44
N MET A 191 9.69 -8.51 3.78
CA MET A 191 10.12 -8.37 5.16
C MET A 191 10.11 -6.90 5.60
N LYS A 192 9.65 -6.64 6.81
CA LYS A 192 9.73 -5.35 7.46
C LYS A 192 10.16 -5.50 8.92
N LEU A 193 11.26 -4.86 9.28
CA LEU A 193 11.66 -4.64 10.66
C LEU A 193 11.05 -3.32 11.12
N THR A 194 10.45 -3.31 12.31
CA THR A 194 9.88 -2.10 12.93
C THR A 194 10.36 -2.02 14.37
N ALA A 195 10.97 -0.90 14.73
CA ALA A 195 11.37 -0.58 16.09
C ALA A 195 10.78 0.77 16.48
N GLN A 196 10.00 0.82 17.55
CA GLN A 196 9.23 1.98 17.96
C GLN A 196 9.53 2.34 19.42
N VAL A 197 9.57 3.64 19.70
CA VAL A 197 9.58 4.19 21.06
C VAL A 197 8.27 4.94 21.27
N VAL A 198 7.63 4.76 22.42
CA VAL A 198 6.41 5.46 22.80
C VAL A 198 6.78 6.61 23.71
N VAL A 199 6.44 7.84 23.29
CA VAL A 199 6.61 9.05 24.10
C VAL A 199 5.24 9.56 24.51
N PRO A 200 4.86 9.46 25.79
CA PRO A 200 3.61 10.03 26.27
C PRO A 200 3.70 11.55 26.27
N VAL A 201 2.72 12.20 25.63
CA VAL A 201 2.63 13.67 25.54
C VAL A 201 1.60 14.20 26.53
N TYR A 202 0.51 13.47 26.71
CA TYR A 202 -0.54 13.83 27.66
C TYR A 202 -1.21 12.58 28.21
N ASN A 203 -1.36 12.50 29.53
CA ASN A 203 -1.95 11.37 30.23
C ASN A 203 -2.90 11.85 31.32
N ASP A 204 -4.20 11.75 31.03
CA ASP A 204 -5.27 12.01 31.99
C ASP A 204 -5.89 10.68 32.45
N GLY A 205 -5.31 10.09 33.49
CA GLY A 205 -5.91 8.95 34.20
C GLY A 205 -5.66 7.57 33.60
N TYR A 206 -4.64 7.38 32.75
CA TYR A 206 -4.18 6.06 32.28
C TYR A 206 -3.12 5.41 33.18
N GLY A 207 -2.74 6.08 34.27
CA GLY A 207 -1.85 5.57 35.32
C GLY A 207 -0.39 5.95 35.09
N ARG A 208 0.42 5.86 36.16
CA ARG A 208 1.81 6.36 36.19
C ARG A 208 2.76 5.69 35.20
N LEU A 209 2.48 4.44 34.81
CA LEU A 209 3.33 3.72 33.84
C LEU A 209 3.13 4.22 32.41
N ALA A 210 1.92 4.64 32.07
CA ALA A 210 1.62 5.21 30.76
C ALA A 210 2.23 6.60 30.58
N ASP A 211 2.79 7.20 31.65
CA ASP A 211 3.47 8.49 31.64
C ASP A 211 5.00 8.37 31.44
N LYS A 212 5.51 7.14 31.34
CA LYS A 212 6.95 6.88 31.11
C LYS A 212 7.22 6.64 29.63
N VAL A 213 8.34 7.16 29.14
CA VAL A 213 8.88 6.76 27.83
C VAL A 213 9.26 5.28 27.90
N HIS A 214 8.78 4.49 26.94
CA HIS A 214 9.06 3.06 26.90
C HIS A 214 9.10 2.53 25.46
N PRO A 215 9.73 1.36 25.21
CA PRO A 215 9.65 0.70 23.92
C PRO A 215 8.21 0.34 23.53
N GLY A 216 7.88 0.53 22.26
CA GLY A 216 6.59 0.17 21.65
C GLY A 216 6.69 -1.13 20.88
N PHE A 217 6.29 -1.08 19.61
CA PHE A 217 6.53 -2.19 18.67
C PHE A 217 8.02 -2.48 18.47
N LEU A 218 8.42 -3.74 18.66
CA LEU A 218 9.71 -4.26 18.21
C LEU A 218 9.43 -5.56 17.47
N THR A 219 9.28 -5.49 16.15
CA THR A 219 8.70 -6.59 15.35
C THR A 219 9.46 -6.86 14.08
N LEU A 220 9.62 -8.13 13.76
CA LEU A 220 10.04 -8.63 12.46
C LEU A 220 8.83 -9.26 11.76
N GLN A 221 8.42 -8.67 10.64
CA GLN A 221 7.29 -9.14 9.84
C GLN A 221 7.78 -9.71 8.51
N GLN A 222 7.23 -10.84 8.08
CA GLN A 222 7.41 -11.40 6.73
C GLN A 222 6.05 -11.58 6.07
N THR A 223 5.85 -10.94 4.92
CA THR A 223 4.66 -11.09 4.07
C THR A 223 5.02 -11.83 2.78
N VAL A 224 4.23 -12.81 2.41
CA VAL A 224 4.34 -13.52 1.14
C VAL A 224 2.98 -13.56 0.47
N ARG A 225 2.97 -13.45 -0.87
CA ARG A 225 1.78 -13.69 -1.67
C ARG A 225 1.91 -15.04 -2.37
N LEU A 226 0.93 -15.89 -2.12
CA LEU A 226 0.75 -17.19 -2.74
C LEU A 226 -0.13 -17.09 -4.01
N PRO A 227 -0.14 -18.14 -4.84
CA PRO A 227 -1.15 -18.29 -5.88
C PRO A 227 -2.57 -18.19 -5.30
N TYR A 228 -3.55 -17.88 -6.15
CA TYR A 228 -4.95 -17.75 -5.75
C TYR A 228 -5.25 -16.61 -4.77
N ASN A 229 -4.62 -15.45 -4.95
CA ASN A 229 -4.93 -14.22 -4.20
C ASN A 229 -4.96 -14.45 -2.68
N MET A 230 -3.89 -15.07 -2.18
CA MET A 230 -3.70 -15.34 -0.77
C MET A 230 -2.41 -14.68 -0.29
N TRP A 231 -2.51 -13.95 0.82
CA TRP A 231 -1.40 -13.31 1.50
C TRP A 231 -1.23 -13.95 2.87
N ILE A 232 0.00 -14.33 3.18
CA ILE A 232 0.38 -14.85 4.48
C ILE A 232 1.38 -13.87 5.08
N THR A 233 1.10 -13.43 6.30
CA THR A 233 1.92 -12.50 7.06
C THR A 233 2.27 -13.13 8.40
N GLY A 234 3.53 -13.46 8.61
CA GLY A 234 4.05 -13.86 9.92
C GLY A 234 4.73 -12.67 10.60
N THR A 235 4.50 -12.49 11.89
CA THR A 235 5.12 -11.42 12.68
C THR A 235 5.62 -11.99 14.00
N LEU A 236 6.86 -11.66 14.36
CA LEU A 236 7.49 -12.05 15.62
C LEU A 236 7.96 -10.80 16.37
N GLY A 237 7.80 -10.78 17.69
CA GLY A 237 8.39 -9.74 18.54
C GLY A 237 7.44 -9.19 19.61
N ALA A 238 7.63 -7.93 19.98
CA ALA A 238 6.81 -7.20 20.94
C ALA A 238 5.72 -6.39 20.21
N PHE A 239 4.47 -6.65 20.57
CA PHE A 239 3.26 -6.06 20.02
C PHE A 239 2.65 -5.04 20.99
N ASN A 240 1.58 -4.36 20.57
CA ASN A 240 0.80 -3.54 21.48
C ASN A 240 0.02 -4.40 22.51
N ALA A 241 -0.73 -3.73 23.39
CA ALA A 241 -1.48 -4.39 24.47
C ALA A 241 -0.60 -5.27 25.38
N SER A 242 0.70 -4.93 25.44
CA SER A 242 1.71 -5.58 26.27
C SER A 242 1.84 -7.08 26.00
N ARG A 243 1.86 -7.46 24.71
CA ARG A 243 1.99 -8.86 24.24
C ARG A 243 3.24 -9.08 23.42
N TYR A 244 3.99 -10.14 23.72
CA TYR A 244 5.12 -10.57 22.88
C TYR A 244 4.94 -12.02 22.44
N GLY A 245 5.49 -12.38 21.29
CA GLY A 245 5.42 -13.74 20.76
C GLY A 245 5.31 -13.74 19.25
N GLY A 246 4.44 -14.61 18.73
CA GLY A 246 4.22 -14.78 17.29
C GLY A 246 2.77 -14.58 16.87
N ASP A 247 2.60 -14.02 15.69
CA ASP A 247 1.32 -13.75 15.03
C ASP A 247 1.38 -14.22 13.58
N LEU A 248 0.39 -15.00 13.16
CA LEU A 248 0.23 -15.44 11.79
C LEU A 248 -1.12 -14.97 11.27
N LYS A 249 -1.10 -14.17 10.21
CA LYS A 249 -2.28 -13.64 9.52
C LYS A 249 -2.35 -14.18 8.11
N VAL A 250 -3.52 -14.67 7.72
CA VAL A 250 -3.86 -15.13 6.37
C VAL A 250 -5.00 -14.27 5.85
N PHE A 251 -4.85 -13.73 4.66
CA PHE A 251 -5.89 -13.00 3.95
C PHE A 251 -6.07 -13.62 2.58
N HIS A 252 -7.27 -14.05 2.23
CA HIS A 252 -7.58 -14.69 0.97
C HIS A 252 -8.76 -14.00 0.30
N VAL A 253 -8.62 -13.66 -0.98
CA VAL A 253 -9.70 -13.09 -1.80
C VAL A 253 -10.17 -14.11 -2.81
N LEU A 254 -11.49 -14.27 -2.95
CA LEU A 254 -12.05 -15.18 -3.94
C LEU A 254 -11.75 -14.69 -5.36
N LYS A 255 -11.34 -15.62 -6.24
CA LYS A 255 -11.11 -15.31 -7.66
C LYS A 255 -12.39 -15.09 -8.44
N ALA A 256 -13.47 -15.82 -8.10
CA ALA A 256 -14.74 -15.75 -8.81
C ALA A 256 -15.43 -14.40 -8.58
N ASP A 257 -15.35 -13.89 -7.34
CA ASP A 257 -15.81 -12.55 -7.00
C ASP A 257 -14.86 -11.92 -5.98
N GLU A 258 -14.08 -10.93 -6.44
CA GLU A 258 -13.10 -10.21 -5.63
C GLU A 258 -13.71 -9.33 -4.54
N ARG A 259 -15.04 -9.22 -4.46
CA ARG A 259 -15.75 -8.53 -3.37
C ARG A 259 -15.69 -9.33 -2.07
N PHE A 260 -15.53 -10.65 -2.17
CA PHE A 260 -15.53 -11.53 -1.02
C PHE A 260 -14.11 -11.91 -0.61
N SER A 261 -13.81 -11.79 0.68
CA SER A 261 -12.54 -12.20 1.25
C SER A 261 -12.68 -12.87 2.61
N PHE A 262 -11.70 -13.68 2.94
CA PHE A 262 -11.58 -14.41 4.20
C PHE A 262 -10.31 -13.96 4.91
N GLU A 263 -10.40 -13.77 6.22
CA GLU A 263 -9.27 -13.41 7.08
C GLU A 263 -9.16 -14.44 8.20
N GLY A 264 -7.98 -15.05 8.33
CA GLY A 264 -7.64 -15.91 9.45
C GLY A 264 -6.46 -15.31 10.22
N ARG A 265 -6.48 -15.38 11.54
CA ARG A 265 -5.35 -14.97 12.37
C ARG A 265 -5.18 -15.92 13.54
N ILE A 266 -3.95 -16.28 13.84
CA ILE A 266 -3.57 -17.09 14.99
C ILE A 266 -2.40 -16.39 15.67
N GLY A 267 -2.52 -16.13 16.96
CA GLY A 267 -1.49 -15.50 17.78
C GLY A 267 -1.12 -16.37 18.97
N LEU A 268 0.17 -16.66 19.14
CA LEU A 268 0.72 -17.30 20.32
C LEU A 268 1.56 -16.27 21.07
N THR A 269 1.01 -15.70 22.14
CA THR A 269 1.61 -14.55 22.83
C THR A 269 1.64 -14.72 24.34
N ALA A 270 2.65 -14.15 24.98
CA ALA A 270 2.74 -13.99 26.42
C ALA A 270 2.65 -12.50 26.81
N ALA A 271 2.32 -12.23 28.06
CA ALA A 271 2.26 -10.86 28.57
C ALA A 271 3.68 -10.35 28.87
N TYR A 272 3.95 -9.09 28.55
CA TYR A 272 5.10 -8.36 29.08
C TYR A 272 4.63 -7.09 29.77
N LYS A 273 5.55 -6.34 30.38
CA LYS A 273 5.33 -5.00 30.89
C LYS A 273 6.63 -4.21 30.81
N TRP A 274 6.52 -2.94 30.43
CA TRP A 274 7.61 -1.98 30.55
C TRP A 274 7.41 -1.15 31.82
N ASP A 275 8.49 -0.92 32.56
CA ASP A 275 8.60 0.16 33.53
C ASP A 275 9.77 1.05 33.12
N GLY A 276 9.49 2.09 32.33
CA GLY A 276 10.53 2.79 31.58
C GLY A 276 11.21 1.86 30.57
N PHE A 277 12.50 1.61 30.75
CA PHE A 277 13.30 0.69 29.92
C PHE A 277 13.56 -0.68 30.57
N GLU A 278 12.96 -0.95 31.72
CA GLU A 278 13.01 -2.27 32.34
C GLU A 278 11.94 -3.20 31.75
N PHE A 279 12.37 -4.36 31.26
CA PHE A 279 11.51 -5.36 30.63
C PHE A 279 11.11 -6.47 31.58
N TYR A 280 9.82 -6.53 31.94
CA TYR A 280 9.26 -7.64 32.70
C TYR A 280 8.46 -8.55 31.77
N TYR A 281 8.80 -9.84 31.71
CA TYR A 281 8.12 -10.80 30.85
C TYR A 281 7.47 -11.92 31.66
N GLY A 282 6.25 -12.30 31.28
CA GLY A 282 5.57 -13.47 31.80
C GLY A 282 5.82 -14.68 30.91
N THR A 283 5.89 -15.88 31.48
CA THR A 283 6.12 -17.13 30.75
C THR A 283 4.84 -17.79 30.24
N LYS A 284 3.67 -17.34 30.71
CA LYS A 284 2.37 -17.94 30.35
C LYS A 284 1.96 -17.57 28.92
N MET A 285 2.17 -18.51 28.01
CA MET A 285 1.70 -18.43 26.63
C MET A 285 0.17 -18.51 26.54
N ARG A 286 -0.41 -17.69 25.66
CA ARG A 286 -1.84 -17.64 25.36
C ARG A 286 -2.04 -17.71 23.86
N LEU A 287 -2.81 -18.71 23.44
CA LEU A 287 -3.29 -18.84 22.07
C LEU A 287 -4.54 -17.97 21.88
N THR A 288 -4.54 -17.21 20.80
CA THR A 288 -5.66 -16.40 20.32
C THR A 288 -5.89 -16.72 18.86
N TRP A 289 -7.14 -16.64 18.41
CA TRP A 289 -7.49 -16.90 17.02
C TRP A 289 -8.64 -16.00 16.60
N SER A 290 -8.69 -15.67 15.31
CA SER A 290 -9.83 -15.00 14.69
C SER A 290 -10.05 -15.54 13.29
N LEU A 291 -11.30 -15.77 12.94
CA LEU A 291 -11.73 -16.11 11.59
C LEU A 291 -12.81 -15.12 11.15
N GLY A 292 -12.65 -14.54 9.98
CA GLY A 292 -13.54 -13.51 9.48
C GLY A 292 -13.84 -13.64 8.00
N THR A 293 -15.00 -13.13 7.62
CA THR A 293 -15.42 -12.93 6.24
C THR A 293 -15.65 -11.44 6.00
N ASN A 294 -15.36 -10.98 4.79
CA ASN A 294 -15.60 -9.60 4.38
C ASN A 294 -16.29 -9.57 3.02
N PHE A 295 -17.21 -8.62 2.86
CA PHE A 295 -17.87 -8.29 1.61
C PHE A 295 -17.69 -6.80 1.31
N TYR A 296 -17.25 -6.48 0.08
CA TYR A 296 -17.06 -5.10 -0.36
C TYR A 296 -18.15 -4.66 -1.35
N TRP A 297 -18.98 -3.71 -0.92
CA TRP A 297 -20.00 -3.07 -1.74
C TRP A 297 -19.41 -1.87 -2.48
N SER A 298 -19.01 -2.10 -3.74
CA SER A 298 -18.29 -1.14 -4.58
C SER A 298 -19.05 0.16 -4.85
N GLN A 299 -20.38 0.13 -5.02
CA GLN A 299 -21.19 1.31 -5.34
C GLN A 299 -21.09 2.41 -4.26
N TYR A 300 -20.95 2.03 -3.00
CA TYR A 300 -20.90 2.96 -1.86
C TYR A 300 -19.53 3.03 -1.18
N ASN A 301 -18.55 2.25 -1.66
CA ASN A 301 -17.26 2.01 -1.02
C ASN A 301 -17.42 1.55 0.44
N VAL A 302 -18.34 0.61 0.68
CA VAL A 302 -18.66 0.08 2.00
C VAL A 302 -18.15 -1.35 2.15
N GLN A 303 -17.44 -1.62 3.23
CA GLN A 303 -17.02 -2.96 3.62
C GLN A 303 -17.86 -3.45 4.80
N VAL A 304 -18.44 -4.64 4.65
CA VAL A 304 -19.11 -5.39 5.71
C VAL A 304 -18.17 -6.51 6.15
N SER A 305 -17.94 -6.65 7.44
CA SER A 305 -17.07 -7.70 7.99
C SER A 305 -17.76 -8.41 9.15
N LEU A 306 -17.67 -9.74 9.17
CA LEU A 306 -18.14 -10.59 10.26
C LEU A 306 -16.97 -11.46 10.74
N LYS A 307 -16.68 -11.43 12.04
CA LYS A 307 -15.53 -12.12 12.63
C LYS A 307 -15.96 -12.92 13.85
N GLY A 308 -15.56 -14.18 13.94
CA GLY A 308 -15.51 -14.95 15.18
C GLY A 308 -14.10 -14.90 15.74
N GLU A 309 -13.92 -14.44 16.97
CA GLU A 309 -12.60 -14.24 17.55
C GLU A 309 -12.53 -14.61 19.04
N GLN A 310 -11.35 -15.10 19.46
CA GLN A 310 -10.98 -15.27 20.85
C GLN A 310 -10.11 -14.10 21.29
N TYR A 311 -10.60 -13.35 22.26
CA TYR A 311 -9.96 -12.18 22.81
C TYR A 311 -8.94 -12.53 23.90
N LEU A 312 -8.24 -11.51 24.39
CA LEU A 312 -7.09 -11.65 25.27
C LEU A 312 -7.43 -12.25 26.64
N LEU A 313 -8.66 -12.20 27.17
CA LEU A 313 -9.00 -12.89 28.43
C LEU A 313 -9.50 -14.32 28.20
N GLY A 314 -9.61 -14.77 26.95
CA GLY A 314 -10.08 -16.10 26.57
C GLY A 314 -11.56 -16.14 26.19
N GLU A 315 -12.25 -15.01 26.29
CA GLU A 315 -13.62 -14.84 25.84
C GLU A 315 -13.71 -15.03 24.31
N LYS A 316 -14.66 -15.87 23.89
CA LYS A 316 -14.97 -16.11 22.50
C LYS A 316 -16.17 -15.27 22.12
N GLY A 317 -16.08 -14.56 21.02
CA GLY A 317 -17.16 -13.66 20.60
C GLY A 317 -17.24 -13.50 19.10
N VAL A 318 -18.31 -12.81 18.71
CA VAL A 318 -18.56 -12.39 17.35
C VAL A 318 -18.47 -10.88 17.29
N ARG A 319 -17.88 -10.37 16.21
CA ARG A 319 -17.79 -8.96 15.90
C ARG A 319 -18.24 -8.71 14.47
N PHE A 320 -19.05 -7.67 14.34
CA PHE A 320 -19.55 -7.14 13.07
C PHE A 320 -19.00 -5.73 12.89
N ASP A 321 -18.45 -5.44 11.72
CA ASP A 321 -18.00 -4.10 11.33
C ASP A 321 -18.69 -3.68 10.02
N LEU A 322 -19.16 -2.43 9.96
CA LEU A 322 -19.70 -1.78 8.76
C LEU A 322 -18.93 -0.48 8.53
N ILE A 323 -18.10 -0.43 7.50
CA ILE A 323 -17.12 0.64 7.32
C ILE A 323 -17.24 1.22 5.91
N ARG A 324 -17.45 2.53 5.82
CA ARG A 324 -17.36 3.28 4.57
C ARG A 324 -15.97 3.90 4.41
N HIS A 325 -15.41 3.73 3.22
CA HIS A 325 -14.11 4.26 2.85
C HIS A 325 -14.26 5.48 1.93
N PHE A 326 -13.61 6.56 2.33
CA PHE A 326 -13.43 7.77 1.54
C PHE A 326 -11.93 7.92 1.20
N ARG A 327 -11.62 8.84 0.28
CA ARG A 327 -10.23 9.15 -0.11
C ARG A 327 -9.31 9.43 1.09
N TYR A 328 -9.74 10.32 1.98
CA TYR A 328 -8.92 10.81 3.10
C TYR A 328 -9.30 10.23 4.46
N CYS A 329 -10.41 9.49 4.56
CA CYS A 329 -10.87 8.96 5.83
C CYS A 329 -11.65 7.65 5.66
N SER A 330 -11.80 6.89 6.75
CA SER A 330 -12.69 5.73 6.82
C SER A 330 -13.52 5.84 8.09
N ILE A 331 -14.83 5.68 7.96
CA ILE A 331 -15.80 5.86 9.03
C ILE A 331 -16.67 4.62 9.10
N GLY A 332 -16.89 4.08 10.28
CA GLY A 332 -17.71 2.90 10.42
C GLY A 332 -18.24 2.66 11.81
N PHE A 333 -19.13 1.70 11.91
CA PHE A 333 -19.70 1.21 13.15
C PHE A 333 -19.27 -0.23 13.37
N TYR A 334 -19.22 -0.62 14.64
CA TYR A 334 -18.99 -2.00 15.01
C TYR A 334 -19.91 -2.41 16.15
N ALA A 335 -20.28 -3.68 16.16
CA ALA A 335 -21.01 -4.32 17.23
C ALA A 335 -20.32 -5.65 17.57
N MET A 336 -20.29 -6.02 18.84
CA MET A 336 -19.62 -7.22 19.31
C MET A 336 -20.31 -7.83 20.53
N LYS A 337 -20.29 -9.17 20.59
CA LYS A 337 -20.84 -9.96 21.69
C LYS A 337 -19.90 -11.12 21.98
N ALA A 338 -19.53 -11.32 23.24
CA ALA A 338 -18.65 -12.39 23.67
C ALA A 338 -19.25 -13.14 24.85
N GLN A 339 -18.81 -14.38 25.04
CA GLN A 339 -19.22 -15.22 26.16
C GLN A 339 -18.81 -14.58 27.49
N GLY A 340 -19.77 -14.43 28.40
CA GLY A 340 -19.53 -13.85 29.73
C GLY A 340 -19.35 -12.32 29.75
N ALA A 341 -19.55 -11.63 28.62
CA ALA A 341 -19.45 -10.18 28.51
C ALA A 341 -20.77 -9.56 28.02
N LYS A 342 -21.06 -8.33 28.46
CA LYS A 342 -22.21 -7.57 27.96
C LYS A 342 -21.97 -7.16 26.50
N SER A 343 -23.03 -7.15 25.70
CA SER A 343 -22.95 -6.70 24.30
C SER A 343 -22.41 -5.28 24.24
N ASN A 344 -21.59 -5.02 23.24
CA ASN A 344 -20.90 -3.75 23.12
C ASN A 344 -20.81 -3.32 21.66
N GLY A 345 -20.55 -2.04 21.42
CA GLY A 345 -20.44 -1.47 20.08
C GLY A 345 -19.95 -0.04 20.13
N GLY A 346 -19.82 0.55 18.96
CA GLY A 346 -19.40 1.94 18.84
C GLY A 346 -19.04 2.31 17.41
N PHE A 347 -18.29 3.38 17.26
CA PHE A 347 -17.86 3.87 15.96
C PHE A 347 -16.34 3.95 15.86
N ARG A 348 -15.84 3.91 14.64
CA ARG A 348 -14.43 3.99 14.31
C ARG A 348 -14.26 5.07 13.26
N PHE A 349 -13.27 5.90 13.49
CA PHE A 349 -12.89 6.97 12.59
C PHE A 349 -11.39 6.86 12.32
N GLN A 350 -10.99 6.88 11.05
CA GLN A 350 -9.60 6.93 10.66
C GLN A 350 -9.40 8.02 9.61
N VAL A 351 -8.32 8.79 9.75
CA VAL A 351 -8.01 9.91 8.86
C VAL A 351 -6.57 9.82 8.38
N ALA A 352 -6.36 10.06 7.09
CA ALA A 352 -5.06 10.12 6.47
C ALA A 352 -4.33 11.41 6.89
N LEU A 353 -3.10 11.27 7.38
CA LEU A 353 -2.32 12.43 7.85
C LEU A 353 -1.52 13.08 6.70
N PRO A 354 -1.48 14.42 6.64
CA PRO A 354 -0.56 15.14 5.75
C PRO A 354 0.89 14.94 6.21
N PRO A 355 1.91 15.14 5.34
CA PRO A 355 1.80 15.52 3.94
C PRO A 355 1.37 14.34 3.04
N TYR A 356 0.63 14.67 1.97
CA TYR A 356 0.07 13.71 1.02
C TYR A 356 1.02 13.32 -0.12
N LYS A 357 2.11 14.08 -0.30
CA LYS A 357 3.18 13.82 -1.25
C LYS A 357 4.51 13.96 -0.53
N TYR A 358 5.43 13.05 -0.80
CA TYR A 358 6.77 13.05 -0.24
C TYR A 358 7.71 12.37 -1.22
N LYS A 359 8.95 12.84 -1.29
CA LYS A 359 9.98 12.25 -2.16
C LYS A 359 11.21 11.96 -1.32
N ARG A 360 11.70 10.74 -1.41
CA ARG A 360 12.98 10.35 -0.81
C ARG A 360 14.12 10.72 -1.75
N LYS A 361 15.23 11.23 -1.19
CA LYS A 361 16.46 11.51 -1.93
C LYS A 361 17.48 10.41 -1.64
N GLY A 362 17.63 9.46 -2.57
CA GLY A 362 18.59 8.35 -2.44
C GLY A 362 18.32 7.49 -1.20
N TYR A 363 19.36 7.31 -0.36
CA TYR A 363 19.32 6.53 0.88
C TYR A 363 19.08 7.37 2.14
N ILE A 364 18.86 8.68 2.00
CA ILE A 364 18.57 9.55 3.16
C ILE A 364 17.29 9.06 3.84
N PRO A 365 17.29 8.84 5.18
CA PRO A 365 16.10 8.44 5.91
C PRO A 365 14.95 9.40 5.65
N ARG A 366 13.80 8.86 5.29
CA ARG A 366 12.60 9.67 5.08
C ARG A 366 11.84 9.77 6.39
N VAL A 367 11.58 10.99 6.85
CA VAL A 367 10.73 11.25 8.02
C VAL A 367 9.32 11.57 7.55
N THR A 368 8.33 10.82 8.04
CA THR A 368 6.91 11.07 7.76
C THR A 368 6.07 10.81 8.99
N PRO A 369 4.89 11.45 9.14
CA PRO A 369 3.88 10.93 10.06
C PRO A 369 3.36 9.58 9.54
N SER A 370 2.66 8.84 10.38
CA SER A 370 1.97 7.61 10.00
C SER A 370 1.00 7.83 8.83
N LYS A 371 0.69 6.77 8.08
CA LYS A 371 -0.26 6.87 6.94
C LYS A 371 -1.63 7.40 7.37
N ASN A 372 -2.03 7.09 8.58
CA ASN A 372 -3.27 7.55 9.19
C ASN A 372 -3.18 7.57 10.71
N MET A 373 -4.15 8.24 11.30
CA MET A 373 -4.50 8.15 12.71
C MET A 373 -5.93 7.62 12.82
N GLY A 374 -6.18 6.80 13.85
CA GLY A 374 -7.51 6.25 14.10
C GLY A 374 -7.94 6.42 15.53
N ILE A 375 -9.24 6.65 15.72
CA ILE A 375 -9.92 6.69 17.02
C ILE A 375 -11.06 5.68 16.96
N ALA A 376 -11.25 4.94 18.05
CA ALA A 376 -12.41 4.10 18.26
C ALA A 376 -13.16 4.61 19.50
N TYR A 377 -14.44 4.88 19.33
CA TYR A 377 -15.34 5.15 20.43
C TYR A 377 -16.03 3.86 20.84
N ASN A 378 -16.10 3.63 22.15
CA ASN A 378 -16.75 2.49 22.76
C ASN A 378 -17.98 2.98 23.53
N ALA A 379 -19.17 2.53 23.13
CA ALA A 379 -20.42 2.96 23.76
C ALA A 379 -20.63 2.31 25.13
N GLY A 380 -20.11 1.10 25.34
CA GLY A 380 -20.16 0.43 26.63
C GLY A 380 -18.99 0.81 27.54
N ASN A 381 -19.22 0.88 28.85
CA ASN A 381 -18.19 1.06 29.88
C ASN A 381 -17.35 -0.22 30.13
N GLU A 382 -17.22 -1.09 29.13
CA GLU A 382 -16.53 -2.37 29.26
C GLU A 382 -15.01 -2.15 29.33
N ARG A 383 -14.40 -2.58 30.44
CA ARG A 383 -13.00 -2.30 30.78
C ARG A 383 -12.07 -3.49 30.56
N TYR A 384 -12.59 -4.71 30.62
CA TYR A 384 -11.79 -5.93 30.73
C TYR A 384 -11.91 -6.79 29.47
N TYR A 385 -13.13 -6.99 28.98
CA TYR A 385 -13.42 -7.84 27.83
C TYR A 385 -13.16 -7.16 26.48
N TYR A 386 -13.17 -7.95 25.41
CA TYR A 386 -13.02 -7.52 24.01
C TYR A 386 -11.64 -6.94 23.66
N LYS A 387 -10.62 -7.24 24.48
CA LYS A 387 -9.26 -6.77 24.21
C LYS A 387 -8.58 -7.67 23.21
N GLY A 388 -8.06 -7.08 22.14
CA GLY A 388 -7.17 -7.73 21.18
C GLY A 388 -5.80 -7.07 21.15
N PHE A 389 -4.91 -7.58 20.30
CA PHE A 389 -3.63 -6.94 20.00
C PHE A 389 -3.46 -6.79 18.49
N ARG A 390 -2.67 -5.80 18.10
CA ARG A 390 -2.17 -5.55 16.75
C ARG A 390 -0.71 -5.97 16.74
N ALA A 391 -0.30 -6.73 15.72
CA ALA A 391 1.09 -7.15 15.58
C ALA A 391 1.96 -6.10 14.87
N ASN A 392 1.35 -5.04 14.33
CA ASN A 392 2.05 -4.01 13.55
C ASN A 392 1.48 -2.62 13.86
N ALA A 393 2.36 -1.63 14.02
CA ALA A 393 2.00 -0.22 14.22
C ALA A 393 1.12 0.32 13.09
N SER A 394 1.43 -0.08 11.85
CA SER A 394 0.71 0.35 10.66
C SER A 394 -0.59 -0.41 10.38
N GLU A 395 -0.96 -1.42 11.20
CA GLU A 395 -2.19 -2.20 10.99
C GLU A 395 -3.44 -1.39 11.39
N ASN A 396 -4.26 -1.03 10.40
CA ASN A 396 -5.50 -0.32 10.57
C ASN A 396 -6.50 -0.57 9.41
N ILE A 397 -7.72 -0.06 9.54
CA ILE A 397 -8.82 -0.30 8.60
C ILE A 397 -8.52 0.35 7.24
N MET A 398 -7.97 1.56 7.23
CA MET A 398 -7.66 2.29 6.01
C MET A 398 -6.51 1.63 5.23
N SER A 399 -5.48 1.11 5.93
CA SER A 399 -4.36 0.39 5.31
C SER A 399 -4.82 -0.94 4.73
N ASN A 400 -5.73 -1.65 5.40
CA ASN A 400 -6.25 -2.93 4.91
C ASN A 400 -7.04 -2.78 3.61
N ASN A 401 -7.80 -1.68 3.44
CA ASN A 401 -8.53 -1.38 2.22
C ASN A 401 -7.68 -0.69 1.13
N SER A 402 -6.43 -0.31 1.44
CA SER A 402 -5.63 0.58 0.56
C SER A 402 -5.25 -0.01 -0.80
N PHE A 403 -5.43 -1.32 -0.99
CA PHE A 403 -5.23 -2.03 -2.26
C PHE A 403 -6.49 -2.78 -2.71
N ASN A 404 -7.67 -2.40 -2.23
CA ASN A 404 -8.92 -2.98 -2.72
C ASN A 404 -9.17 -2.52 -4.18
N PRO A 405 -9.31 -3.43 -5.16
CA PRO A 405 -9.49 -3.08 -6.57
C PRO A 405 -10.66 -2.15 -6.83
N TYR A 406 -11.81 -2.37 -6.16
CA TYR A 406 -13.00 -1.55 -6.32
C TYR A 406 -12.80 -0.14 -5.76
N PHE A 407 -12.13 -0.04 -4.61
CA PHE A 407 -11.80 1.26 -4.02
C PHE A 407 -10.83 2.03 -4.93
N ILE A 408 -9.75 1.38 -5.39
CA ILE A 408 -8.79 1.98 -6.33
C ILE A 408 -9.49 2.38 -7.63
N LYS A 409 -10.39 1.55 -8.16
CA LYS A 409 -11.18 1.89 -9.34
C LYS A 409 -12.02 3.14 -9.09
N SER A 410 -12.69 3.26 -7.95
CA SER A 410 -13.45 4.47 -7.61
C SER A 410 -12.56 5.73 -7.52
N GLU A 411 -11.35 5.59 -6.97
CA GLU A 411 -10.36 6.67 -6.91
C GLU A 411 -9.84 7.05 -8.29
N LEU A 412 -9.79 6.10 -9.24
CA LEU A 412 -9.43 6.36 -10.63
C LEU A 412 -10.52 7.15 -11.40
N LEU A 413 -11.76 7.17 -10.91
CA LEU A 413 -12.90 7.81 -11.54
C LEU A 413 -13.19 9.21 -10.96
N ASN A 414 -12.94 9.41 -9.67
CA ASN A 414 -13.32 10.60 -8.91
C ASN A 414 -12.26 11.71 -8.92
N PHE A 415 -11.85 12.20 -10.09
CA PHE A 415 -10.84 13.28 -10.17
C PHE A 415 -11.43 14.67 -10.21
#